data_AF-A0A1U7LVL3-F1
#
_entry.id   AF-A0A1U7LVL3-F1
#
_cell.length_a   1.000
_cell.length_b   1.000
_cell.length_c   1.000
_cell.angle_alpha   90.00
_cell.angle_beta   90.00
_cell.angle_gamma   90.00
#
_symmetry.space_group_name_H-M   'P 1'
#
loop_
_entity.id
_entity.type
_entity.pdbx_description
1 polymer ?
#
loop_
_entity_poly.entity_id
_entity_poly.type
_entity_poly.pdbx_seq_one_letter_code
_entity_poly.pdbx_strand_id
1 'polypeptide(L)'
;MRPSMIKSTQEAGRVSTRTIYTMSSSDTKRIIADWQEKLVGKVLSEEHGPDTFKRADLPLDFRVLKAGAMHTQEHNPGRMNVYCDKNMRVSRLATG
;
A
#
# COMPACT_ATOMS: atom_id res chain seq x y z
N MET A 1 0.92 12.24 30.08
CA MET A 1 1.80 13.29 29.52
C MET A 1 1.58 13.33 28.02
N ARG A 2 1.17 14.48 27.47
CA ARG A 2 0.89 14.67 26.04
C ARG A 2 2.14 15.26 25.36
N PRO A 3 2.65 14.71 24.25
CA PRO A 3 3.69 15.38 23.48
C PRO A 3 3.10 16.54 22.68
N SER A 4 3.74 17.70 22.82
CA SER A 4 3.42 18.98 22.22
C SER A 4 3.57 18.99 20.69
N MET A 5 2.67 19.68 20.00
CA MET A 5 2.82 20.09 18.60
C MET A 5 3.83 21.23 18.48
N ILE A 6 4.68 21.18 17.47
CA ILE A 6 5.38 22.37 16.96
C ILE A 6 5.03 22.46 15.47
N LYS A 7 4.29 23.49 15.06
CA LYS A 7 4.07 23.84 13.65
C LYS A 7 5.22 24.75 13.21
N SER A 8 5.86 24.48 12.08
CA SER A 8 6.60 25.52 11.37
C SER A 8 6.74 25.23 9.88
N THR A 9 6.20 26.17 9.11
CA THR A 9 6.70 26.75 7.87
C THR A 9 6.84 25.89 6.60
N GLN A 10 6.17 26.41 5.59
CA GLN A 10 6.16 26.05 4.18
C GLN A 10 7.51 26.41 3.54
N GLU A 11 8.18 25.44 2.91
CA GLU A 11 9.20 25.74 1.89
C GLU A 11 9.24 24.62 0.85
N ALA A 12 9.24 25.03 -0.42
CA ALA A 12 9.30 24.19 -1.59
C ALA A 12 10.70 23.58 -1.74
N GLY A 13 10.80 22.32 -2.15
CA GLY A 13 12.07 21.75 -2.61
C GLY A 13 12.37 20.36 -2.07
N ARG A 14 11.98 19.36 -2.87
CA ARG A 14 12.66 18.07 -3.09
C ARG A 14 13.93 17.82 -2.24
N VAL A 15 13.83 17.00 -1.19
CA VAL A 15 14.46 15.68 -0.99
C VAL A 15 13.91 15.15 0.34
N SER A 16 12.89 14.29 0.32
CA SER A 16 12.41 13.63 1.54
C SER A 16 13.34 12.45 1.84
N THR A 17 14.48 12.76 2.47
CA THR A 17 15.33 11.78 3.12
C THR A 17 14.55 11.13 4.25
N ARG A 18 14.18 9.86 4.02
CA ARG A 18 13.94 8.78 4.99
C ARG A 18 13.68 9.22 6.44
N THR A 19 12.63 10.02 6.64
CA THR A 19 11.99 10.14 7.94
C THR A 19 11.11 8.90 8.04
N ILE A 20 11.24 8.15 9.13
CA ILE A 20 10.23 7.16 9.52
C ILE A 20 8.92 7.90 9.76
N TYR A 21 8.19 8.21 8.69
CA TYR A 21 6.83 8.68 8.79
C TYR A 21 6.05 7.52 9.41
N THR A 22 5.73 7.64 10.70
CA THR A 22 4.54 6.98 11.22
C THR A 22 3.37 7.57 10.44
N MET A 23 3.06 6.97 9.29
CA MET A 23 1.91 7.37 8.48
C MET A 23 0.68 7.21 9.36
N SER A 24 -0.14 8.26 9.44
CA SER A 24 -1.43 8.15 10.12
C SER A 24 -2.29 7.15 9.36
N SER A 25 -3.14 6.40 10.07
CA SER A 25 -4.08 5.47 9.42
C SER A 25 -4.93 6.14 8.33
N SER A 26 -5.14 7.46 8.40
CA SER A 26 -5.84 8.24 7.37
C SER A 26 -5.03 8.37 6.07
N ASP A 27 -3.71 8.55 6.17
CA ASP A 27 -2.83 8.67 5.00
C ASP A 27 -2.67 7.32 4.31
N THR A 28 -2.51 6.24 5.09
CA THR A 28 -2.49 4.87 4.56
C THR A 28 -3.77 4.56 3.79
N LYS A 29 -4.94 4.98 4.30
CA LYS A 29 -6.23 4.78 3.60
C LYS A 29 -6.28 5.47 2.25
N ARG A 30 -5.79 6.71 2.16
CA ARG A 30 -5.75 7.46 0.89
C ARG A 30 -4.85 6.77 -0.12
N ILE A 31 -3.65 6.38 0.30
CA ILE A 31 -2.69 5.65 -0.55
C ILE A 31 -3.32 4.36 -1.06
N ILE A 32 -3.95 3.57 -0.17
CA ILE A 32 -4.61 2.33 -0.57
C ILE A 32 -5.73 2.58 -1.58
N ALA A 33 -6.52 3.63 -1.42
CA ALA A 33 -7.56 3.99 -2.39
C ALA A 33 -6.96 4.30 -3.77
N ASP A 34 -5.89 5.11 -3.83
CA ASP A 34 -5.19 5.45 -5.07
C ASP A 34 -4.62 4.19 -5.76
N TRP A 35 -4.10 3.24 -4.98
CA TRP A 35 -3.61 1.96 -5.51
C TRP A 35 -4.74 1.03 -5.92
N GLN A 36 -5.86 1.07 -5.23
CA GLN A 36 -7.02 0.26 -5.57
C GLN A 36 -7.52 0.63 -6.97
N GLU A 37 -7.61 1.91 -7.30
CA GLU A 37 -7.99 2.37 -8.65
C GLU A 37 -7.02 1.91 -9.73
N LYS A 38 -5.72 1.85 -9.43
CA LYS A 38 -4.67 1.45 -10.38
C LYS A 38 -4.57 -0.06 -10.59
N LEU A 39 -4.72 -0.83 -9.52
CA LEU A 39 -4.41 -2.26 -9.51
C LEU A 39 -5.64 -3.13 -9.72
N VAL A 40 -6.83 -2.71 -9.25
CA VAL A 40 -8.03 -3.54 -9.37
C VAL A 40 -8.28 -3.89 -10.84
N GLY A 41 -8.46 -5.17 -11.11
CA GLY A 41 -8.66 -5.70 -12.45
C GLY A 41 -7.37 -6.01 -13.23
N LYS A 42 -6.20 -5.60 -12.74
CA LYS A 42 -4.88 -5.93 -13.31
C LYS A 42 -4.31 -7.21 -12.70
N VAL A 43 -3.34 -7.83 -13.38
CA VAL A 43 -2.70 -9.08 -12.95
C VAL A 43 -1.33 -8.79 -12.35
N LEU A 44 -1.05 -9.31 -11.14
CA LEU A 44 0.29 -9.22 -10.56
C LEU A 44 1.21 -10.28 -11.15
N SER A 45 2.20 -9.85 -11.95
CA SER A 45 3.22 -10.71 -12.56
C SER A 45 4.63 -10.20 -12.23
N GLU A 46 5.65 -11.03 -12.46
CA GLU A 46 7.05 -10.59 -12.43
C GLU A 46 7.47 -9.96 -13.76
N GLU A 47 6.71 -10.21 -14.83
CA GLU A 47 6.97 -9.73 -16.19
C GLU A 47 6.15 -8.49 -16.54
N HIS A 48 6.70 -7.64 -17.42
CA HIS A 48 5.98 -6.49 -17.98
C HIS A 48 5.04 -6.91 -19.10
N GLY A 49 3.82 -6.39 -19.05
CA GLY A 49 2.79 -6.55 -20.05
C GLY A 49 1.75 -5.42 -19.91
N PRO A 50 0.88 -5.23 -20.91
CA PRO A 50 -0.09 -4.12 -20.94
C PRO A 50 -1.12 -4.19 -19.79
N ASP A 51 -1.40 -5.39 -19.27
CA ASP A 51 -2.35 -5.62 -18.18
C ASP A 51 -1.70 -6.24 -16.94
N THR A 52 -0.37 -6.27 -16.89
CA THR A 52 0.36 -6.80 -15.74
C THR A 52 1.06 -5.70 -14.94
N PHE A 53 1.03 -5.85 -13.63
CA PHE A 53 1.75 -4.99 -12.69
C PHE A 53 2.81 -5.80 -11.96
N LYS A 54 4.01 -5.23 -11.83
CA LYS A 54 5.08 -5.86 -11.07
C LYS A 54 4.85 -5.67 -9.59
N ARG A 55 5.10 -6.73 -8.83
CA ARG A 55 5.08 -6.66 -7.35
C ARG A 55 6.14 -5.71 -6.81
N ALA A 56 7.25 -5.53 -7.53
CA ALA A 56 8.32 -4.59 -7.16
C ALA A 56 7.89 -3.11 -7.28
N ASP A 57 6.86 -2.81 -8.08
CA ASP A 57 6.35 -1.44 -8.25
C ASP A 57 5.32 -1.06 -7.17
N LEU A 58 4.94 -2.01 -6.32
CA LEU A 58 4.08 -1.75 -5.18
C LEU A 58 4.87 -0.98 -4.11
N PRO A 59 4.35 0.14 -3.61
CA PRO A 59 5.00 0.87 -2.54
C PRO A 59 4.74 0.18 -1.20
N LEU A 60 5.50 0.64 -0.20
CA LEU A 60 5.37 0.26 1.21
C LEU A 60 5.61 -1.23 1.47
N ASP A 61 5.46 -1.60 2.73
CA ASP A 61 5.35 -2.98 3.17
C ASP A 61 4.02 -3.54 2.62
N PHE A 62 4.07 -4.54 1.73
CA PHE A 62 2.89 -5.11 1.10
C PHE A 62 2.84 -6.62 1.27
N ARG A 63 1.62 -7.17 1.33
CA ARG A 63 1.38 -8.60 1.38
C ARG A 63 0.35 -9.00 0.32
N VAL A 64 0.74 -9.90 -0.56
CA VAL A 64 -0.18 -10.49 -1.53
C VAL A 64 -0.88 -11.68 -0.88
N LEU A 65 -2.21 -11.62 -0.86
CA LEU A 65 -3.09 -12.65 -0.30
C LEU A 65 -3.87 -13.29 -1.45
N LYS A 66 -3.78 -14.61 -1.60
CA LYS A 66 -4.47 -15.34 -2.66
C LYS A 66 -5.87 -15.75 -2.20
N ALA A 67 -6.83 -15.72 -3.10
CA ALA A 67 -8.19 -16.17 -2.83
C ALA A 67 -8.20 -17.63 -2.36
N GLY A 68 -8.83 -17.87 -1.20
CA GLY A 68 -8.94 -19.20 -0.60
C GLY A 68 -7.73 -19.65 0.22
N ALA A 69 -6.64 -18.87 0.26
CA ALA A 69 -5.54 -19.17 1.17
C ALA A 69 -5.87 -18.69 2.59
N MET A 70 -5.66 -19.56 3.57
CA MET A 70 -5.80 -19.20 4.97
C MET A 70 -4.66 -18.28 5.37
N HIS A 71 -5.02 -17.13 5.93
CA HIS A 71 -4.08 -16.11 6.38
C HIS A 71 -4.52 -15.60 7.74
N THR A 72 -3.56 -15.31 8.61
CA THR A 72 -3.81 -14.67 9.90
C THR A 72 -4.28 -13.24 9.67
N GLN A 73 -5.33 -12.82 10.37
CA GLN A 73 -5.81 -11.43 10.40
C GLN A 73 -4.97 -10.59 11.38
N GLU A 74 -3.66 -10.58 11.16
CA GLU A 74 -2.78 -9.63 11.83
C GLU A 74 -3.12 -8.22 11.33
N HIS A 75 -3.24 -7.24 12.23
CA HIS A 75 -3.48 -5.85 11.89
C HIS A 75 -2.19 -5.04 11.99
N ASN A 76 -1.65 -4.65 10.85
CA ASN A 76 -0.54 -3.74 10.67
C ASN A 76 -1.00 -2.53 9.83
N PRO A 77 -1.26 -1.37 10.46
CA PRO A 77 -1.73 -0.17 9.76
C PRO A 77 -0.69 0.45 8.81
N GLY A 78 0.57 0.01 8.86
CA GLY A 78 1.62 0.39 7.91
C GLY A 78 1.70 -0.53 6.69
N ARG A 79 0.99 -1.67 6.69
CA ARG A 79 1.05 -2.68 5.62
C ARG A 79 -0.17 -2.63 4.71
N MET A 80 0.08 -2.76 3.41
CA MET A 80 -0.95 -2.88 2.40
C MET A 80 -1.20 -4.37 2.04
N ASN A 81 -2.40 -4.85 2.28
CA ASN A 81 -2.81 -6.19 1.84
C ASN A 81 -3.44 -6.10 0.44
N VAL A 82 -2.90 -6.87 -0.50
CA VAL A 82 -3.38 -6.97 -1.88
C VAL A 82 -4.05 -8.33 -2.06
N TYR A 83 -5.37 -8.34 -2.19
CA TYR A 83 -6.15 -9.56 -2.40
C TYR A 83 -6.23 -9.88 -3.88
N CYS A 84 -5.66 -11.02 -4.26
CA CYS A 84 -5.65 -11.53 -5.61
C CYS A 84 -6.54 -12.77 -5.73
N ASP A 85 -7.10 -13.00 -6.91
CA ASP A 85 -7.77 -14.25 -7.24
C ASP A 85 -6.78 -15.38 -7.56
N LYS A 86 -7.29 -16.52 -8.03
CA LYS A 86 -6.49 -17.68 -8.43
C LYS A 86 -5.55 -17.39 -9.61
N ASN A 87 -5.89 -16.40 -10.43
CA ASN A 87 -5.16 -15.99 -11.63
C ASN A 87 -4.25 -14.79 -11.36
N MET A 88 -3.96 -14.48 -10.08
CA MET A 88 -3.18 -13.31 -9.66
C MET A 88 -3.80 -11.96 -10.05
N ARG A 89 -5.08 -11.93 -10.41
CA ARG A 89 -5.81 -10.70 -10.69
C ARG A 89 -6.21 -10.02 -9.40
N VAL A 90 -5.90 -8.75 -9.27
CA VAL A 90 -6.20 -7.97 -8.06
C VAL A 90 -7.70 -7.72 -7.98
N SER A 91 -8.28 -8.18 -6.87
CA SER A 91 -9.70 -8.01 -6.55
C SER A 91 -9.95 -6.82 -5.64
N ARG A 92 -9.09 -6.64 -4.62
CA ARG A 92 -9.25 -5.59 -3.61
C ARG A 92 -7.94 -5.31 -2.88
N LEU A 93 -7.80 -4.09 -2.37
CA LEU A 93 -6.76 -3.73 -1.41
C LEU A 93 -7.37 -3.40 -0.03
N ALA A 94 -6.62 -3.63 1.04
CA ALA A 94 -7.00 -3.23 2.39
C ALA A 94 -5.80 -2.87 3.26
N THR A 95 -6.06 -2.14 4.34
CA THR A 95 -5.10 -1.96 5.43
C THR A 95 -4.95 -3.31 6.13
N GLY A 96 -3.72 -3.79 6.25
CA GLY A 96 -3.43 -5.12 6.75
C GLY A 96 -3.12 -5.15 8.21
#